data_AF-A0A496R013-F1
#
_entry.id   AF-A0A496R013-F1
#
_cell.length_a   1.000
_cell.length_b   1.000
_cell.length_c   1.000
_cell.angle_alpha   90.00
_cell.angle_beta   90.00
_cell.angle_gamma   90.00
#
_symmetry.space_group_name_H-M   'P 1'
#
loop_
_entity.id
_entity.type
_entity.pdbx_description
1 polymer ?
#
loop_
_entity_poly.entity_id
_entity_poly.type
_entity_poly.pdbx_seq_one_letter_code
_entity_poly.pdbx_strand_id
1 'polypeptide(L)'
;MQNEDLNIALVHDWLTTFGGAERVVALWKEIFPKAPLYTSIYDEKTLGDIFPKEDVHTSYLQKLPGVLKYYRKLLSWMPRAFEEFNLDDFDIVLSSSSSCAKGVLTSSSTFHVSYVHSPMRYAWDLYHEYLDSSGPVTRFAMRLMIPKIRQWDASTANRVDLFLCNSNEVVR
;
A
#
# COMPACT_ATOMS: atom_id res chain seq x y z
N MET A 1 11.42 6.23 32.18
CA MET A 1 10.38 5.38 31.56
C MET A 1 11.14 4.32 30.79
N GLN A 2 10.94 3.05 31.13
CA GLN A 2 11.53 1.95 30.37
C GLN A 2 10.98 2.05 28.94
N ASN A 3 11.86 2.17 27.94
CA ASN A 3 11.45 1.99 26.56
C ASN A 3 11.03 0.52 26.43
N GLU A 4 9.73 0.27 26.53
CA GLU A 4 9.18 -0.91 25.88
C GLU A 4 9.52 -0.76 24.40
N ASP A 5 10.25 -1.73 23.86
CA ASP A 5 10.57 -1.78 22.43
C ASP A 5 9.23 -1.90 21.68
N LEU A 6 8.70 -0.78 21.18
CA LEU A 6 7.47 -0.75 20.39
C LEU A 6 7.61 -1.65 19.16
N ASN A 7 6.65 -2.54 18.97
CA ASN A 7 6.57 -3.42 17.81
C ASN A 7 5.95 -2.65 16.64
N ILE A 8 6.75 -2.42 15.60
CA ILE A 8 6.36 -1.61 14.44
C ILE A 8 6.31 -2.49 13.20
N ALA A 9 5.23 -2.39 12.43
CA ALA A 9 5.14 -2.93 11.07
C ALA A 9 5.18 -1.81 10.03
N LEU A 10 5.92 -2.04 8.95
CA LEU A 10 5.90 -1.16 7.77
C LEU A 10 5.03 -1.80 6.69
N VAL A 11 4.23 -0.99 6.00
CA VAL A 11 3.37 -1.45 4.90
C VAL A 11 3.59 -0.57 3.69
N HIS A 12 3.76 -1.17 2.51
CA HIS A 12 3.96 -0.44 1.26
C HIS A 12 3.21 -1.08 0.09
N ASP A 13 2.71 -0.27 -0.85
CA ASP A 13 1.84 -0.75 -1.93
C ASP A 13 2.44 -1.89 -2.76
N TRP A 14 3.58 -1.66 -3.40
CA TRP A 14 4.32 -2.67 -4.15
C TRP A 14 5.78 -2.24 -4.25
N LEU A 15 6.70 -3.18 -4.09
CA LEU A 15 8.13 -2.96 -4.22
C LEU A 15 8.60 -3.48 -5.58
N THR A 16 8.35 -2.74 -6.65
CA THR A 16 8.74 -3.17 -8.03
C THR A 16 9.75 -2.27 -8.71
N THR A 17 9.89 -1.03 -8.28
CA THR A 17 10.81 -0.02 -8.82
C THR A 17 11.25 0.91 -7.71
N PHE A 18 12.42 1.53 -7.81
CA PHE A 18 12.84 2.52 -6.81
C PHE A 18 12.39 3.94 -7.20
N GLY A 19 11.43 4.49 -6.46
CA GLY A 19 10.87 5.82 -6.66
C GLY A 19 10.78 6.63 -5.36
N GLY A 20 9.91 7.65 -5.36
CA GLY A 20 9.75 8.53 -4.20
C GLY A 20 9.16 7.82 -2.98
N ALA A 21 8.18 6.94 -3.20
CA ALA A 21 7.52 6.24 -2.11
C ALA A 21 8.43 5.18 -1.47
N GLU A 22 9.24 4.50 -2.28
CA GLU A 22 10.20 3.50 -1.84
C GLU A 22 11.37 4.15 -1.07
N ARG A 23 11.79 5.37 -1.43
CA ARG A 23 12.76 6.14 -0.63
C ARG A 23 12.29 6.40 0.79
N VAL A 24 11.00 6.72 0.97
CA VAL A 24 10.43 6.92 2.31
C VAL A 24 10.46 5.63 3.12
N VAL A 25 10.11 4.50 2.51
CA VAL A 25 10.15 3.19 3.19
C VAL A 25 11.58 2.77 3.51
N ALA A 26 12.55 3.06 2.64
CA ALA A 26 13.97 2.82 2.91
C ALA A 26 14.45 3.60 4.15
N LEU A 27 14.09 4.89 4.25
CA LEU A 27 14.39 5.69 5.44
C LEU A 27 13.69 5.15 6.70
N TRP A 28 12.45 4.68 6.59
CA TRP A 28 11.78 4.02 7.71
C TRP A 28 12.49 2.75 8.14
N LYS A 29 13.04 1.95 7.21
CA LYS A 29 13.85 0.78 7.53
C LYS A 29 15.19 1.15 8.18
N GLU A 30 15.78 2.31 7.85
CA GLU A 30 16.96 2.80 8.58
C GLU A 30 16.63 3.17 10.03
N ILE A 31 15.47 3.78 10.26
CA ILE A 31 15.01 4.18 11.61
C ILE A 31 14.53 2.96 12.42
N PHE A 32 13.83 2.03 11.78
CA PHE A 32 13.24 0.84 12.37
C PHE A 32 13.77 -0.43 11.70
N PRO A 33 15.06 -0.78 11.91
CA PRO A 33 15.72 -1.86 11.19
C PRO A 33 15.08 -3.23 11.43
N LYS A 34 14.46 -3.44 12.60
CA LYS A 34 13.79 -4.70 12.96
C LYS A 34 12.33 -4.80 12.46
N ALA A 35 11.77 -3.71 11.92
CA ALA A 35 10.38 -3.71 11.50
C ALA A 35 10.20 -4.56 10.22
N PRO A 36 9.29 -5.54 10.22
CA PRO A 36 8.93 -6.26 9.00
C PRO A 36 8.22 -5.33 8.00
N LEU A 37 8.43 -5.59 6.71
CA LEU A 37 7.87 -4.82 5.61
C LEU A 37 6.85 -5.66 4.84
N TYR A 38 5.58 -5.29 4.93
CA TYR A 38 4.48 -5.93 4.20
C TYR A 38 4.21 -5.21 2.89
N THR A 39 4.07 -5.96 1.80
CA THR A 39 3.77 -5.39 0.48
C THR A 39 2.95 -6.33 -0.39
N SER A 40 2.18 -5.79 -1.34
CA SER A 40 1.39 -6.66 -2.22
C SER A 40 2.30 -7.56 -3.06
N ILE A 41 3.32 -6.98 -3.71
CA ILE A 41 4.21 -7.62 -4.68
C ILE A 41 5.61 -7.06 -4.53
N TYR A 42 6.62 -7.91 -4.71
CA TYR A 42 8.03 -7.59 -4.54
C TYR A 42 8.89 -8.11 -5.70
N ASP A 43 9.70 -7.23 -6.29
CA ASP A 43 10.77 -7.53 -7.24
C ASP A 43 12.15 -7.54 -6.55
N GLU A 44 12.48 -8.68 -5.94
CA GLU A 44 13.75 -8.93 -5.26
C GLU A 44 14.97 -8.68 -6.17
N LYS A 45 14.86 -8.91 -7.48
CA LYS A 45 15.99 -8.70 -8.41
C LYS A 45 16.33 -7.24 -8.57
N THR A 46 15.34 -6.37 -8.45
CA THR A 46 15.47 -4.93 -8.65
C THR A 46 15.79 -4.20 -7.34
N LEU A 47 15.26 -4.70 -6.21
CA LEU A 47 15.24 -3.98 -4.95
C LEU A 47 15.87 -4.76 -3.77
N GLY A 48 16.41 -5.96 -4.01
CA GLY A 48 17.02 -6.82 -3.00
C GLY A 48 18.11 -6.17 -2.16
N ASP A 49 18.93 -5.32 -2.79
CA ASP A 49 20.03 -4.61 -2.11
C ASP A 49 19.52 -3.54 -1.12
N ILE A 50 18.27 -3.09 -1.28
CA ILE A 50 17.65 -2.04 -0.45
C ILE A 50 16.71 -2.66 0.58
N PHE A 51 15.97 -3.70 0.19
CA PHE A 51 14.99 -4.38 1.02
C PHE A 51 15.33 -5.89 1.05
N PRO A 52 16.12 -6.35 2.02
CA PRO A 52 16.47 -7.77 2.13
C PRO A 52 15.21 -8.64 2.20
N LYS A 53 15.22 -9.76 1.47
CA LYS A 53 14.04 -10.63 1.28
C LYS A 53 13.47 -11.14 2.61
N GLU A 54 14.35 -11.41 3.57
CA GLU A 54 14.04 -11.87 4.92
C GLU A 54 13.11 -10.91 5.69
N ASP A 55 13.13 -9.62 5.35
CA ASP A 55 12.29 -8.60 5.98
C ASP A 55 10.98 -8.36 5.23
N VAL A 56 10.85 -8.87 4.00
CA VAL A 56 9.74 -8.53 3.10
C VAL A 56 8.68 -9.63 3.06
N HIS A 57 7.50 -9.31 3.56
CA HIS A 57 6.32 -10.15 3.56
C HIS A 57 5.40 -9.78 2.39
N THR A 58 5.25 -10.69 1.44
CA THR A 58 4.40 -10.46 0.25
C THR A 58 3.01 -11.06 0.40
N SER A 59 2.03 -10.48 -0.30
CA SER A 59 0.68 -11.02 -0.35
C SER A 59 0.57 -12.29 -1.21
N TYR A 60 -0.61 -12.93 -1.20
CA TYR A 60 -0.89 -14.07 -2.07
C TYR A 60 -0.74 -13.74 -3.57
N LEU A 61 -0.85 -12.46 -3.97
CA LEU A 61 -0.71 -12.04 -5.36
C LEU A 61 0.69 -12.29 -5.92
N GLN A 62 1.73 -12.30 -5.07
CA GLN A 62 3.11 -12.60 -5.47
C GLN A 62 3.24 -13.96 -6.16
N LYS A 63 2.37 -14.93 -5.80
CA LYS A 63 2.39 -16.31 -6.32
C LYS A 63 1.88 -16.42 -7.76
N LEU A 64 1.29 -15.36 -8.32
CA LEU A 64 0.78 -15.37 -9.68
C LEU A 64 1.94 -15.38 -10.70
N PRO A 65 1.92 -16.27 -11.71
CA PRO A 65 3.01 -16.40 -12.66
C PRO A 65 3.18 -15.10 -13.47
N GLY A 66 4.38 -14.53 -13.45
CA GLY A 66 4.70 -13.30 -14.17
C GLY A 66 4.08 -12.03 -13.60
N VAL A 67 3.64 -12.04 -12.33
CA VAL A 67 2.90 -10.94 -11.68
C VAL A 67 3.56 -9.56 -11.86
N LEU A 68 4.89 -9.51 -11.84
CA LEU A 68 5.67 -8.27 -12.04
C LEU A 68 5.34 -7.54 -13.36
N LYS A 69 4.85 -8.26 -14.39
CA LYS A 69 4.49 -7.67 -15.69
C LYS A 69 3.11 -7.03 -15.70
N TYR A 70 2.23 -7.36 -14.77
CA TYR A 70 0.81 -6.97 -14.83
C TYR A 70 0.19 -6.63 -13.48
N TYR A 71 0.97 -6.49 -12.40
CA TYR A 71 0.47 -6.25 -11.05
C TYR A 71 -0.54 -5.09 -10.94
N ARG A 72 -0.35 -4.00 -11.70
CA ARG A 72 -1.27 -2.84 -11.72
C ARG A 72 -2.67 -3.21 -12.20
N LYS A 73 -2.81 -4.28 -13.00
CA LYS A 73 -4.11 -4.81 -13.45
C LYS A 73 -4.81 -5.60 -12.35
N LEU A 74 -4.13 -5.94 -11.27
CA LEU A 74 -4.67 -6.67 -10.13
C LEU A 74 -5.32 -5.76 -9.08
N LEU A 75 -5.53 -4.48 -9.41
CA LEU A 75 -6.10 -3.48 -8.52
C LEU A 75 -7.39 -3.97 -7.81
N SER A 76 -8.27 -4.69 -8.50
CA SER A 76 -9.52 -5.21 -7.91
C SER A 76 -9.31 -6.27 -6.83
N TRP A 77 -8.14 -6.93 -6.80
CA TRP A 77 -7.78 -7.92 -5.79
C TRP A 77 -6.85 -7.35 -4.72
N MET A 78 -6.18 -6.23 -4.98
CA MET A 78 -5.26 -5.60 -4.03
C MET A 78 -5.88 -5.24 -2.68
N PRO A 79 -7.11 -4.69 -2.58
CA PRO A 79 -7.79 -4.46 -1.30
C PRO A 79 -7.72 -5.67 -0.37
N ARG A 80 -8.15 -6.83 -0.87
CA ARG A 80 -8.15 -8.08 -0.13
C ARG A 80 -6.74 -8.56 0.20
N ALA A 81 -5.79 -8.35 -0.70
CA ALA A 81 -4.38 -8.69 -0.46
C ALA A 81 -3.78 -7.95 0.74
N PHE A 82 -4.22 -6.71 1.01
CA PHE A 82 -3.81 -5.96 2.19
C PHE A 82 -4.61 -6.32 3.45
N GLU A 83 -5.91 -6.58 3.31
CA GLU A 83 -6.76 -6.99 4.43
C GLU A 83 -6.41 -8.39 4.98
N GLU A 84 -5.74 -9.24 4.19
CA GLU A 84 -5.30 -10.58 4.63
C GLU A 84 -3.99 -10.57 5.45
N PHE A 85 -3.28 -9.44 5.54
CA PHE A 85 -2.13 -9.34 6.43
C PHE A 85 -2.59 -9.34 7.89
N ASN A 86 -2.05 -10.27 8.69
CA ASN A 86 -2.23 -10.25 10.13
C ASN A 86 -1.25 -9.25 10.76
N LEU A 87 -1.78 -8.17 11.32
CA LEU A 87 -1.02 -7.10 11.98
C LEU A 87 -1.43 -6.91 13.45
N ASP A 88 -2.10 -7.90 14.06
CA ASP A 88 -2.68 -7.77 15.40
C ASP A 88 -1.62 -7.62 16.51
N ASP A 89 -0.41 -8.14 16.28
CA ASP A 89 0.69 -8.16 17.26
C ASP A 89 1.54 -6.87 17.26
N PHE A 90 1.19 -5.86 16.45
CA PHE A 90 1.94 -4.61 16.34
C PHE A 90 1.28 -3.47 17.12
N ASP A 91 2.09 -2.71 17.85
CA ASP A 91 1.67 -1.50 18.54
C ASP A 91 1.43 -0.36 17.54
N ILE A 92 2.25 -0.29 16.50
CA ILE A 92 2.20 0.75 15.47
C ILE A 92 2.31 0.13 14.07
N VAL A 93 1.45 0.60 13.16
CA VAL A 93 1.55 0.31 11.73
C VAL A 93 1.84 1.59 10.97
N LEU A 94 2.94 1.62 10.21
CA LEU A 94 3.31 2.72 9.32
C LEU A 94 3.06 2.30 7.88
N SER A 95 2.03 2.85 7.25
CA SER A 95 1.72 2.57 5.84
C SER A 95 2.20 3.70 4.93
N SER A 96 2.96 3.34 3.89
CA SER A 96 3.38 4.23 2.79
C SER A 96 2.48 3.92 1.59
N SER A 97 1.50 4.79 1.33
CA SER A 97 0.39 4.51 0.42
C SER A 97 0.20 5.56 -0.68
N SER A 98 0.06 5.08 -1.91
CA SER A 98 -0.51 5.73 -3.09
C SER A 98 -1.72 4.94 -3.64
N SER A 99 -1.96 3.74 -3.10
CA SER A 99 -3.03 2.83 -3.48
C SER A 99 -3.65 2.16 -2.25
N CYS A 100 -3.41 0.87 -2.02
CA CYS A 100 -4.19 0.04 -1.10
C CYS A 100 -3.49 -0.20 0.25
N ALA A 101 -2.22 0.18 0.43
CA ALA A 101 -1.46 -0.05 1.66
C ALA A 101 -2.11 0.53 2.92
N LYS A 102 -2.81 1.67 2.81
CA LYS A 102 -3.57 2.23 3.93
C LYS A 102 -4.80 1.40 4.36
N GLY A 103 -5.17 0.39 3.58
CA GLY A 103 -6.39 -0.39 3.79
C GLY A 103 -6.17 -1.69 4.55
N VAL A 104 -4.99 -1.90 5.14
CA VAL A 104 -4.74 -3.02 6.05
C VAL A 104 -5.73 -3.04 7.20
N LEU A 105 -5.95 -4.24 7.76
CA LEU A 105 -6.71 -4.40 8.99
C LEU A 105 -5.74 -4.38 10.18
N THR A 106 -6.10 -3.60 11.19
CA THR A 106 -5.35 -3.47 12.43
C THR A 106 -6.28 -3.73 13.62
N SER A 107 -5.69 -4.13 14.75
CA SER A 107 -6.43 -4.26 16.00
C SER A 107 -6.84 -2.89 16.54
N SER A 108 -7.84 -2.83 17.43
CA SER A 108 -8.24 -1.57 18.09
C SER A 108 -7.18 -0.99 19.02
N SER A 109 -6.15 -1.78 19.37
CA SER A 109 -5.01 -1.36 20.17
C SER A 109 -3.82 -0.87 19.33
N THR A 110 -3.83 -1.14 18.03
CA THR A 110 -2.75 -0.75 17.10
C THR A 110 -2.98 0.67 16.63
N PHE A 111 -1.97 1.53 16.77
CA PHE A 111 -2.02 2.90 16.23
C PHE A 111 -1.57 2.91 14.77
N HIS A 112 -2.48 3.21 13.85
CA HIS A 112 -2.23 3.18 12.41
C HIS A 112 -1.96 4.57 11.85
N VAL A 113 -0.73 4.76 11.36
CA VAL A 113 -0.32 5.97 10.62
C VAL A 113 -0.25 5.67 9.13
N SER A 114 -0.87 6.50 8.31
CA SER A 114 -0.77 6.41 6.85
C SER A 114 -0.11 7.63 6.25
N TYR A 115 1.09 7.44 5.70
CA TYR A 115 1.75 8.40 4.85
C TYR A 115 1.23 8.26 3.41
N VAL A 116 0.40 9.21 3.01
CA VAL A 116 -0.22 9.25 1.68
C VAL A 116 0.65 10.09 0.76
N HIS A 117 1.19 9.47 -0.29
CA HIS A 117 1.99 10.17 -1.32
C HIS A 117 1.12 10.83 -2.38
N SER A 118 0.00 10.19 -2.69
CA SER A 118 -1.05 10.65 -3.57
C SER A 118 -2.31 9.86 -3.24
N PRO A 119 -3.50 10.48 -3.22
CA PRO A 119 -4.75 9.73 -3.20
C PRO A 119 -4.85 8.82 -4.44
N MET A 120 -5.83 7.92 -4.48
CA MET A 120 -6.12 7.09 -5.65
C MET A 120 -6.71 7.93 -6.81
N ARG A 121 -5.95 8.87 -7.35
CA ARG A 121 -6.41 9.83 -8.36
C ARG A 121 -6.96 9.16 -9.60
N TYR A 122 -6.42 8.00 -9.99
CA TYR A 122 -6.94 7.19 -11.10
C TYR A 122 -8.37 6.68 -10.85
N ALA A 123 -8.75 6.49 -9.58
CA ALA A 123 -10.09 6.09 -9.19
C ALA A 123 -10.99 7.31 -9.01
N TRP A 124 -10.47 8.44 -8.53
CA TRP A 124 -11.24 9.65 -8.22
C TRP A 124 -11.13 10.70 -9.34
N ASP A 125 -10.18 11.62 -9.25
CA ASP A 125 -10.06 12.82 -10.11
C ASP A 125 -9.87 12.49 -11.59
N LEU A 126 -8.97 11.57 -11.88
CA LEU A 126 -8.51 11.24 -13.23
C LEU A 126 -9.35 10.13 -13.86
N TYR A 127 -10.45 9.71 -13.24
CA TYR A 127 -11.24 8.57 -13.72
C TYR A 127 -11.66 8.72 -15.18
N HIS A 128 -12.18 9.89 -15.56
CA HIS A 128 -12.63 10.13 -16.94
C HIS A 128 -11.46 10.17 -17.93
N GLU A 129 -10.33 10.77 -17.56
CA GLU A 129 -9.12 10.79 -18.39
C GLU A 129 -8.57 9.36 -18.64
N TYR A 130 -8.53 8.53 -17.60
CA TYR A 130 -8.14 7.12 -17.73
C TYR A 130 -9.18 6.32 -18.54
N LEU A 131 -10.47 6.61 -18.38
CA LEU A 131 -11.54 5.92 -19.11
C LEU A 131 -11.50 6.24 -20.61
N ASP A 132 -11.17 7.48 -20.97
CA ASP A 132 -11.11 7.97 -22.33
C ASP A 132 -9.86 7.50 -23.07
N SER A 133 -8.73 7.44 -22.38
CA SER A 133 -7.47 6.87 -22.90
C SER A 133 -7.44 5.33 -22.94
N SER A 134 -8.44 4.66 -22.37
CA SER A 134 -8.51 3.19 -22.29
C SER A 134 -9.24 2.55 -23.47
N GLY A 135 -8.75 1.37 -23.89
CA GLY A 135 -9.44 0.50 -24.84
C GLY A 135 -10.79 -0.04 -24.31
N PRO A 136 -11.65 -0.60 -25.18
CA PRO A 136 -13.04 -0.95 -24.84
C PRO A 136 -13.17 -1.95 -23.70
N VAL A 137 -12.27 -2.95 -23.63
CA VAL A 137 -12.26 -3.95 -22.56
C VAL A 137 -11.89 -3.32 -21.20
N THR A 138 -10.83 -2.51 -21.17
CA THR A 138 -10.41 -1.81 -19.95
C THR A 138 -11.49 -0.83 -19.48
N ARG A 139 -12.12 -0.10 -20.40
CA ARG A 139 -13.23 0.80 -20.12
C ARG A 139 -14.41 0.08 -19.46
N PHE A 140 -14.78 -1.09 -19.98
CA PHE A 140 -15.85 -1.90 -19.39
C PHE A 140 -15.47 -2.39 -17.98
N ALA A 141 -14.25 -2.90 -17.80
CA ALA A 141 -13.76 -3.34 -16.49
C ALA A 141 -13.74 -2.19 -15.48
N MET A 142 -13.25 -1.00 -15.86
CA MET A 142 -13.22 0.18 -15.01
C MET A 142 -14.62 0.59 -14.51
N ARG A 143 -15.63 0.57 -15.39
CA ARG A 143 -17.02 0.90 -15.02
C ARG A 143 -17.60 -0.06 -13.97
N LEU A 144 -17.18 -1.32 -13.97
CA LEU A 144 -17.62 -2.32 -13.00
C LEU A 144 -16.82 -2.29 -11.70
N MET A 145 -15.51 -2.06 -11.79
CA MET A 145 -14.56 -2.25 -10.69
C MET A 145 -14.33 -0.97 -9.87
N ILE A 146 -14.19 0.19 -10.53
CA ILE A 146 -13.82 1.45 -9.86
C ILE A 146 -14.82 1.90 -8.80
N PRO A 147 -16.15 1.78 -8.98
CA PRO A 147 -17.09 2.15 -7.92
C PRO A 147 -16.87 1.37 -6.62
N LYS A 148 -16.53 0.07 -6.71
CA LYS A 148 -16.21 -0.75 -5.53
C LYS A 148 -14.90 -0.31 -4.89
N ILE A 149 -13.89 0.01 -5.70
CA ILE A 149 -12.62 0.54 -5.20
C ILE A 149 -12.84 1.87 -4.47
N ARG A 150 -13.65 2.79 -5.01
CA ARG A 150 -13.99 4.06 -4.33
C ARG A 150 -14.67 3.84 -2.98
N GLN A 151 -15.66 2.94 -2.94
CA GLN A 151 -16.35 2.61 -1.68
C GLN A 151 -15.38 2.02 -0.65
N TRP A 152 -14.54 1.08 -1.08
CA TRP A 152 -13.52 0.50 -0.22
C TRP A 152 -12.53 1.57 0.27
N ASP A 153 -11.99 2.37 -0.64
CA ASP A 153 -11.02 3.42 -0.34
C ASP A 153 -11.56 4.46 0.67
N ALA A 154 -12.81 4.88 0.50
CA ALA A 154 -13.49 5.78 1.43
C ALA A 154 -13.77 5.11 2.79
N SER A 155 -14.19 3.85 2.79
CA SER A 155 -14.49 3.12 4.03
C SER A 155 -13.25 2.82 4.87
N THR A 156 -12.13 2.50 4.22
CA THR A 156 -10.86 2.19 4.89
C THR A 156 -10.17 3.42 5.46
N ALA A 157 -10.48 4.62 4.97
CA ALA A 157 -9.93 5.85 5.52
C ALA A 157 -10.28 6.04 7.01
N ASN A 158 -11.43 5.53 7.46
CA ASN A 158 -11.84 5.58 8.88
C ASN A 158 -11.07 4.60 9.78
N ARG A 159 -10.22 3.72 9.22
CA ARG A 159 -9.37 2.79 9.97
C ARG A 159 -8.01 3.39 10.33
N VAL A 160 -7.64 4.52 9.72
CA VAL A 160 -6.37 5.20 9.95
C VAL A 160 -6.54 6.21 11.07
N ASP A 161 -5.69 6.14 12.09
CA ASP A 161 -5.70 7.09 13.21
C ASP A 161 -5.07 8.42 12.85
N LEU A 162 -4.02 8.41 12.02
CA LEU A 162 -3.30 9.60 11.60
C LEU A 162 -2.87 9.53 10.13
N PHE A 163 -3.33 10.52 9.35
CA PHE A 163 -2.83 10.75 7.99
C PHE A 163 -1.65 11.72 8.01
N LEU A 164 -0.57 11.34 7.33
CA LEU A 164 0.58 12.18 7.01
C LEU A 164 0.67 12.32 5.49
N CYS A 165 1.18 13.45 5.02
CA CYS A 165 1.39 13.67 3.60
C CYS A 165 2.60 14.58 3.38
N ASN A 166 3.11 14.55 2.15
CA ASN A 166 4.21 15.35 1.66
C ASN A 166 3.85 16.81 1.36
N SER A 167 2.56 17.14 1.16
CA SER A 167 2.14 18.52 0.86
C SER A 167 0.67 18.78 1.14
N ASN A 168 0.31 20.06 1.29
CA ASN A 168 -1.08 20.51 1.42
C ASN A 168 -1.97 20.17 0.22
N GLU A 169 -1.37 19.93 -0.96
CA GLU A 169 -2.12 19.54 -2.16
C GLU A 169 -2.67 18.11 -2.06
N VAL A 170 -2.00 17.26 -1.27
CA VAL A 170 -2.43 15.87 -1.01
C VAL A 170 -3.46 15.78 0.12
N VAL A 171 -3.56 16.81 0.97
CA VAL A 171 -4.56 16.91 2.05
C VAL A 171 -5.97 17.21 1.50
N ARG A 172 -6.05 17.88 0.35
CA ARG A 172 -7.32 18.26 -0.28
C ARG A 172 -8.01 17.08 -0.95
#